data_AF-A0A2H9NQR1-F1
#
_entry.id   AF-A0A2H9NQR1-F1
#
_cell.length_a   1.000
_cell.length_b   1.000
_cell.length_c   1.000
_cell.angle_alpha   90.00
_cell.angle_beta   90.00
_cell.angle_gamma   90.00
#
_symmetry.space_group_name_H-M   'P 1'
#
loop_
_entity.id
_entity.type
_entity.pdbx_description
1 polymer ?
#
loop_
_entity_poly.entity_id
_entity_poly.type
_entity_poly.pdbx_seq_one_letter_code
_entity_poly.pdbx_strand_id
1 'polypeptide(L)' 'QFLDEAQSILSAIAETPLIFPVVHKSTRRALMRRFPFGVYFQVDSSGVMVVAVMHGSRSPARWKSRN' A
#
# COMPACT_ATOMS: atom_id res chain seq x y z
N GLN A 1 17.89 0.12 5.18
CA GLN A 1 17.45 1.35 4.48
C GLN A 1 16.09 1.18 3.79
N PHE A 2 15.91 0.24 2.84
CA PHE A 2 14.59 -0.03 2.24
C PHE A 2 13.61 -0.67 3.23
N LEU A 3 14.06 -1.72 3.92
CA LEU A 3 13.23 -2.43 4.89
C LEU A 3 12.77 -1.53 6.05
N ASP A 4 13.60 -0.57 6.47
CA ASP A 4 13.23 0.37 7.54
C ASP A 4 12.10 1.31 7.09
N GLU A 5 12.16 1.81 5.85
CA GLU A 5 11.08 2.62 5.27
C GLU A 5 9.80 1.79 5.10
N ALA A 6 9.94 0.53 4.66
CA ALA A 6 8.83 -0.40 4.52
C ALA A 6 8.19 -0.70 5.88
N GLN A 7 8.99 -0.93 6.92
CA GLN A 7 8.49 -1.14 8.27
C GLN A 7 7.78 0.10 8.80
N SER A 8 8.36 1.28 8.58
CA SER A 8 7.78 2.55 9.03
C SER A 8 6.41 2.81 8.41
N ILE A 9 6.26 2.57 7.10
CA ILE A 9 4.96 2.76 6.44
C ILE A 9 3.94 1.70 6.86
N LEU A 10 4.36 0.46 7.10
CA LEU A 10 3.48 -0.60 7.60
C LEU A 10 3.00 -0.33 9.02
N SER A 11 3.87 0.17 9.90
CA SER A 11 3.47 0.60 11.26
C SER A 11 2.46 1.75 11.19
N ALA A 12 2.71 2.77 10.37
CA ALA A 12 1.77 3.89 10.20
C ALA A 12 0.40 3.42 9.67
N ILE A 13 0.38 2.47 8.72
CA ILE A 13 -0.85 1.84 8.24
C ILE A 13 -1.57 1.11 9.38
N ALA A 14 -0.85 0.35 10.23
CA ALA A 14 -1.47 -0.39 11.33
C ALA A 14 -2.04 0.54 12.41
N GLU A 15 -1.36 1.64 12.72
CA GLU A 15 -1.76 2.60 13.77
C GLU A 15 -2.94 3.47 13.34
N THR A 16 -2.92 3.99 12.11
CA THR A 16 -3.88 5.01 11.66
C THR A 16 -4.36 4.77 10.22
N PRO A 17 -4.92 3.59 9.90
CA PRO A 17 -5.20 3.18 8.52
C PRO A 17 -6.17 4.11 7.78
N LEU A 18 -7.06 4.79 8.51
CA LEU A 18 -8.11 5.62 7.92
C LEU A 18 -7.63 7.00 7.43
N ILE A 19 -6.42 7.43 7.80
CA ILE A 19 -5.84 8.70 7.32
C ILE A 19 -5.41 8.62 5.85
N PHE A 20 -5.15 7.40 5.37
CA PHE A 20 -4.70 7.18 4.00
C PHE A 20 -5.89 7.24 3.04
N PRO A 21 -5.75 7.92 1.90
CA PRO A 21 -6.87 8.11 0.97
C PRO A 21 -7.28 6.79 0.33
N VAL A 22 -8.59 6.66 0.11
CA VAL A 22 -9.15 5.64 -0.76
C VAL A 22 -8.83 5.99 -2.21
N VAL A 23 -8.25 5.06 -2.96
CA VAL A 23 -7.85 5.26 -4.36
C VAL A 23 -8.71 4.48 -5.35
N HIS A 24 -9.36 3.40 -4.90
CA HIS A 24 -10.31 2.62 -5.71
C HIS A 24 -11.20 1.77 -4.80
N LYS A 25 -12.54 1.87 -4.93
CA LYS A 25 -13.51 1.15 -4.09
C LYS A 25 -13.20 1.33 -2.59
N SER A 26 -12.84 0.27 -1.86
CA SER A 26 -12.42 0.32 -0.45
C SER A 26 -10.90 0.27 -0.27
N THR A 27 -10.14 0.22 -1.37
CA THR A 27 -8.68 0.13 -1.34
C THR A 27 -8.07 1.50 -1.06
N ARG A 28 -7.28 1.55 0.01
CA ARG A 28 -6.47 2.69 0.44
C ARG A 28 -5.04 2.55 -0.05
N ARG A 29 -4.33 3.67 -0.13
CA ARG A 29 -2.93 3.69 -0.58
C ARG A 29 -2.05 4.53 0.35
N ALA A 30 -0.97 3.94 0.81
CA ALA A 30 0.16 4.63 1.41
C ALA A 30 1.34 4.63 0.42
N LEU A 31 2.14 5.71 0.41
CA LEU A 31 3.34 5.81 -0.42
C LEU A 31 4.56 5.82 0.49
N MET A 32 5.59 5.04 0.13
CA MET A 32 6.90 5.19 0.75
C MET A 32 7.49 6.54 0.32
N ARG A 33 8.12 7.27 1.25
CA ARG A 33 8.66 8.60 0.95
C ARG A 33 9.95 8.52 0.14
N ARG A 34 10.78 7.51 0.43
CA ARG A 34 12.14 7.39 -0.11
C ARG A 34 12.25 6.52 -1.36
N PHE A 35 11.30 5.61 -1.53
CA PHE A 35 11.27 4.68 -2.65
C PHE A 35 9.94 4.81 -3.36
N PRO A 36 9.89 4.66 -4.68
CA PRO A 36 8.67 4.85 -5.46
C PRO A 36 7.77 3.61 -5.32
N PHE A 37 7.44 3.18 -4.10
CA PHE A 37 6.53 2.08 -3.83
C PHE A 37 5.24 2.59 -3.18
N GLY A 38 4.11 2.06 -3.63
CA GLY A 38 2.83 2.22 -2.97
C GLY A 38 2.37 0.91 -2.32
N VAL A 39 1.93 1.00 -1.08
CA VAL A 39 1.26 -0.08 -0.33
C VAL A 39 -0.24 0.12 -0.47
N TYR A 40 -0.92 -0.86 -1.04
CA TYR A 40 -2.36 -0.89 -1.25
C TYR A 40 -2.97 -1.85 -0.25
N PHE A 41 -3.98 -1.40 0.48
CA PHE A 41 -4.58 -2.17 1.55
C PHE A 41 -6.07 -1.86 1.70
N GLN A 42 -6.77 -2.73 2.41
CA GLN A 42 -8.17 -2.57 2.78
C GLN A 42 -8.28 -2.62 4.31
N VAL A 43 -9.35 -2.03 4.83
CA VAL A 43 -9.66 -2.01 6.27
C VAL A 43 -11.05 -2.59 6.45
N ASP A 44 -11.18 -3.59 7.31
CA ASP A 44 -12.44 -4.19 7.70
C ASP A 44 -12.46 -4.50 9.21
N SER A 45 -13.48 -5.21 9.69
CA SER A 45 -13.64 -5.56 11.11
C SER A 45 -12.52 -6.46 11.67
N SER A 46 -11.78 -7.15 10.80
CA SER A 46 -10.64 -8.00 11.17
C SER A 46 -9.32 -7.23 11.22
N GLY A 47 -9.27 -6.02 10.67
CA GLY A 47 -8.11 -5.14 10.70
C GLY A 47 -7.68 -4.67 9.31
N VAL A 48 -6.37 -4.58 9.09
CA VAL A 48 -5.78 -4.10 7.85
C VAL A 48 -5.24 -5.27 7.02
N MET A 49 -5.72 -5.42 5.78
CA MET A 49 -5.22 -6.40 4.83
C MET A 49 -4.44 -5.71 3.71
N VAL A 50 -3.14 -5.96 3.60
CA VAL A 50 -2.31 -5.49 2.49
C VAL A 50 -2.57 -6.37 1.25
N VAL A 51 -3.10 -5.76 0.19
CA VAL A 51 -3.44 -6.47 -1.05
C VAL A 51 -2.34 -6.41 -2.11
N ALA A 52 -1.52 -5.36 -2.10
CA ALA A 52 -0.39 -5.23 -3.02
C ALA A 52 0.66 -4.23 -2.53
N VAL A 53 1.92 -4.46 -2.90
CA VAL A 53 3.02 -3.50 -2.81
C VAL A 53 3.59 -3.30 -4.20
N MET A 54 3.51 -2.09 -4.76
CA MET A 54 3.79 -1.84 -6.17
C MET A 54 4.78 -0.70 -6.39
N HIS A 55 5.78 -0.94 -7.24
CA HIS A 55 6.73 0.08 -7.70
C HIS A 55 6.06 1.00 -8.74
N GLY A 56 5.93 2.29 -8.44
CA GLY A 56 5.21 3.31 -9.23
C GLY A 56 5.78 3.58 -10.61
N SER A 57 7.07 3.30 -10.87
CA SER A 57 7.62 3.39 -12.23
C SER A 57 7.34 2.16 -13.11
N ARG A 58 6.80 1.07 -12.56
CA ARG A 58 6.46 -0.12 -13.36
C ARG A 58 5.07 0.06 -13.97
N SER A 59 4.97 -0.11 -15.29
CA SER A 59 3.71 -0.02 -16.03
C SER A 59 2.58 -0.85 -15.36
N PRO A 60 1.38 -0.26 -15.14
CA PRO A 60 0.21 -0.94 -14.60
C PRO A 60 -0.24 -2.15 -15.44
N ALA A 61 0.17 -2.26 -16.71
CA ALA A 61 -0.22 -3.38 -17.56
C ALA A 61 0.28 -4.75 -17.04
N ARG A 62 1.39 -4.77 -16.28
CA ARG A 62 2.02 -6.02 -15.82
C ARG A 62 1.27 -6.78 -14.72
N TRP A 63 0.39 -6.14 -13.96
CA TRP A 63 -0.37 -6.85 -12.93
C TRP A 63 -1.70 -7.40 -13.45
N LYS A 64 -2.26 -6.80 -14.52
CA LYS A 64 -3.48 -7.31 -15.17
C LYS A 64 -3.29 -8.70 -15.79
N SER A 65 -2.04 -9.12 -16.04
CA SER A 65 -1.70 -10.44 -16.57
C SER A 65 -1.46 -11.51 -15.51
N ARG A 66 -1.63 -11.20 -14.21
CA ARG A 66 -1.61 -12.21 -13.14
C ARG A 66 -3.04 -12.66 -12.87
N ASN A 67 -3.62 -13.32 -13.86
CA ASN A 67 -4.80 -14.19 -13.74
C ASN A 67 -4.45 -15.50 -14.44
#